data_AF-A0A2S5CHT7-F1
#
_entry.id   AF-A0A2S5CHT7-F1
#
_cell.length_a   1.000
_cell.length_b   1.000
_cell.length_c   1.000
_cell.angle_alpha   90.00
_cell.angle_beta   90.00
_cell.angle_gamma   90.00
#
_symmetry.space_group_name_H-M   'P 1'
#
loop_
_entity.id
_entity.type
_entity.pdbx_description
1 polymer ?
#
loop_
_entity_poly.entity_id
_entity_poly.type
_entity_poly.pdbx_seq_one_letter_code
_entity_poly.pdbx_strand_id
1 'polypeptide(L)'
;MTKRLPASLCLLALLSACDALQAPPPPIPAPAAQAFIPASAIKWAVVDKRKLTEAVSLALSKADPEIEAANSRYQEQTKERKLIVDQISEIGRAMRDKCPDAQGNKGGKNLPSKPADIPYQEFGSSRIYSGADLLEWQKTHNNPAYLECVKKIKEDPLLIDLQTRLETFGNLEREKSQNERQLRELTESTLTKLVGTYGQHHGYQLIINDRDQSIVHNQSKVVLDITADLLDFISQQPLATPPPASDAPDVAEGQ
;
A
#
# COMPACT_ATOMS: atom_id res chain seq x y z
N MET A 1 55.25 10.18 24.08
CA MET A 1 55.57 10.47 22.66
C MET A 1 54.42 9.96 21.80
N THR A 2 53.42 10.80 21.53
CA THR A 2 52.23 10.44 20.76
C THR A 2 52.22 11.24 19.48
N LYS A 3 52.43 10.56 18.34
CA LYS A 3 52.41 11.14 16.99
C LYS A 3 50.96 11.38 16.57
N ARG A 4 50.60 12.64 16.31
CA ARG A 4 49.33 13.04 15.66
C ARG A 4 49.47 12.84 14.15
N LEU A 5 48.54 12.12 13.54
CA LEU A 5 48.39 12.03 12.07
C LEU A 5 47.49 13.19 11.58
N PRO A 6 47.81 13.84 10.45
CA PRO A 6 47.07 15.00 9.96
C PRO A 6 45.78 14.61 9.20
N ALA A 7 44.67 15.16 9.68
CA ALA A 7 43.33 15.08 9.09
C ALA A 7 43.15 16.07 7.92
N SER A 8 43.94 15.93 6.85
CA SER A 8 43.94 16.92 5.76
C SER A 8 43.95 16.33 4.34
N LEU A 9 43.26 15.20 4.13
CA LEU A 9 43.22 14.54 2.81
C LEU A 9 41.83 14.00 2.39
N CYS A 10 40.75 14.44 3.04
CA CYS A 10 39.37 14.06 2.66
C CYS A 10 38.51 15.21 2.11
N LEU A 11 39.08 16.40 1.86
CA LEU A 11 38.31 17.56 1.36
C LEU A 11 38.40 17.78 -0.16
N LEU A 12 39.19 16.99 -0.88
CA LEU A 12 39.36 17.14 -2.35
C LEU A 12 38.55 16.13 -3.19
N ALA A 13 37.84 15.18 -2.58
CA ALA A 13 37.02 14.20 -3.30
C ALA A 13 35.54 14.62 -3.47
N LEU A 14 35.12 15.75 -2.89
CA LEU A 14 33.73 16.24 -2.97
C LEU A 14 33.48 17.26 -4.09
N LEU A 15 34.50 17.62 -4.88
CA LEU A 15 34.38 18.62 -5.96
C LEU A 15 34.30 18.01 -7.38
N SER A 16 34.39 16.69 -7.54
CA SER A 16 34.31 16.04 -8.86
C SER A 16 32.93 15.44 -9.21
N ALA A 17 31.90 15.71 -8.41
CA ALA A 17 30.55 15.15 -8.65
C ALA A 17 29.54 16.15 -9.28
N CYS A 18 29.92 17.40 -9.54
CA CYS A 18 29.00 18.39 -10.10
C CYS A 18 28.94 18.42 -11.64
N ASP A 19 29.84 17.73 -12.36
CA ASP A 19 29.86 17.74 -13.84
C ASP A 19 28.90 16.73 -14.50
N ALA A 20 28.21 15.89 -13.72
CA ALA A 20 27.24 14.93 -14.24
C ALA A 20 25.84 15.54 -14.51
N LEU A 21 25.59 16.80 -14.15
CA LEU A 21 24.30 17.48 -14.35
C LEU A 21 24.22 18.29 -15.65
N GLN A 22 25.26 18.25 -16.50
CA GLN A 22 25.32 18.97 -17.78
C GLN A 22 25.45 18.03 -18.98
N ALA A 23 24.84 16.83 -18.89
CA ALA A 23 24.59 16.04 -20.09
C ALA A 23 23.64 16.83 -21.01
N PRO A 24 23.99 17.05 -22.29
CA PRO A 24 23.05 17.61 -23.25
C PRO A 24 21.81 16.71 -23.31
N PRO A 25 20.60 17.29 -23.43
CA PRO A 25 19.38 16.50 -23.50
C PRO A 25 19.51 15.44 -24.61
N PRO A 26 19.04 14.20 -24.37
CA PRO A 26 19.10 13.15 -25.37
C PRO A 26 18.47 13.63 -26.69
N PRO A 27 19.02 13.24 -27.85
CA PRO A 27 18.50 13.64 -29.15
C PRO A 27 17.04 13.19 -29.28
N ILE A 28 16.17 14.17 -29.52
CA ILE A 28 14.73 14.00 -29.65
C ILE A 28 14.46 13.01 -30.81
N PRO A 29 13.67 11.94 -30.61
CA PRO A 29 13.25 11.09 -31.71
C PRO A 29 12.49 11.93 -32.74
N ALA A 30 12.90 11.84 -34.00
CA ALA A 30 12.32 12.62 -35.08
C ALA A 30 10.79 12.38 -35.15
N PRO A 31 9.97 13.43 -35.20
CA PRO A 31 8.52 13.28 -35.26
C PRO A 31 8.15 12.47 -36.50
N ALA A 32 7.39 11.39 -36.30
CA ALA A 32 6.78 10.64 -37.39
C ALA A 32 6.04 11.61 -38.33
N ALA A 33 6.25 11.45 -39.63
CA ALA A 33 5.82 12.37 -40.68
C ALA A 33 4.38 12.89 -40.45
N GLN A 34 4.27 14.15 -40.03
CA GLN A 34 2.98 14.79 -39.77
C GLN A 34 2.36 15.19 -41.11
N ALA A 35 1.16 14.65 -41.38
CA ALA A 35 0.29 15.16 -42.43
C ALA A 35 0.06 16.67 -42.22
N PHE A 36 -0.05 17.42 -43.32
CA PHE A 36 -0.18 18.87 -43.34
C PHE A 36 -1.44 19.32 -42.58
N ILE A 37 -1.31 19.63 -41.29
CA ILE A 37 -2.37 20.21 -40.48
C ILE A 37 -2.22 21.74 -40.58
N PRO A 38 -3.25 22.50 -41.00
CA PRO A 38 -3.16 23.95 -41.07
C PRO A 38 -2.80 24.53 -39.70
N ALA A 39 -1.94 25.55 -39.68
CA ALA A 39 -1.37 26.15 -38.47
C ALA A 39 -2.40 26.70 -37.46
N SER A 40 -3.69 26.76 -37.83
CA SER A 40 -4.81 27.20 -36.99
C SER A 40 -5.67 26.07 -36.42
N ALA A 41 -5.39 24.80 -36.71
CA ALA A 41 -6.15 23.70 -36.14
C ALA A 41 -5.69 23.43 -34.70
N ILE A 42 -6.62 23.58 -33.74
CA ILE A 42 -6.40 23.25 -32.33
C ILE A 42 -6.00 21.77 -32.24
N LYS A 43 -4.79 21.49 -31.75
CA LYS A 43 -4.27 20.11 -31.57
C LYS A 43 -4.76 19.55 -30.24
N TRP A 44 -5.68 18.60 -30.31
CA TRP A 44 -6.24 17.91 -29.16
C TRP A 44 -5.58 16.54 -29.05
N ALA A 45 -5.26 16.15 -27.82
CA ALA A 45 -4.78 14.81 -27.54
C ALA A 45 -5.61 14.16 -26.44
N VAL A 46 -5.66 12.84 -26.46
CA VAL A 46 -6.27 12.01 -25.42
C VAL A 46 -5.22 11.15 -24.76
N VAL A 47 -5.40 10.92 -23.46
CA VAL A 47 -4.52 10.08 -22.65
C VAL A 47 -5.32 9.16 -21.75
N ASP A 48 -4.86 7.92 -21.61
CA ASP A 48 -5.33 7.03 -20.54
C ASP A 48 -4.65 7.43 -19.22
N LYS A 49 -5.29 8.33 -18.47
CA LYS A 49 -4.76 8.83 -17.19
C LYS A 49 -4.45 7.68 -16.21
N ARG A 50 -5.21 6.57 -16.24
CA ARG A 50 -4.96 5.46 -15.32
C ARG A 50 -3.60 4.82 -15.59
N LYS A 51 -3.29 4.51 -16.86
CA LYS A 51 -1.98 3.94 -17.22
C LYS A 51 -0.84 4.88 -16.85
N LEU A 52 -1.01 6.18 -17.09
CA LEU A 52 0.00 7.17 -16.73
C LEU A 52 0.17 7.28 -15.21
N THR A 53 -0.91 7.28 -14.43
CA THR A 53 -0.86 7.26 -12.96
C THR A 53 -0.13 6.02 -12.44
N GLU A 54 -0.44 4.83 -12.97
CA GLU A 54 0.23 3.58 -12.59
C GLU A 54 1.73 3.63 -12.91
N ALA A 55 2.11 4.14 -14.09
CA ALA A 55 3.51 4.28 -14.49
C ALA A 55 4.28 5.26 -13.59
N VAL A 56 3.71 6.44 -13.31
CA VAL A 56 4.35 7.44 -12.43
C VAL A 56 4.44 6.93 -11.00
N SER A 57 3.39 6.30 -10.47
CA SER A 57 3.39 5.74 -9.11
C SER A 57 4.46 4.65 -8.96
N LEU A 58 4.58 3.76 -9.95
CA LEU A 58 5.61 2.72 -9.97
C LEU A 58 7.01 3.32 -10.05
N ALA A 59 7.21 4.32 -10.91
CA ALA A 59 8.51 4.96 -11.07
C ALA A 59 8.92 5.75 -9.81
N LEU A 60 7.99 6.46 -9.16
CA LEU A 60 8.22 7.12 -7.87
C LEU A 60 8.56 6.11 -6.77
N SER A 61 7.82 5.01 -6.70
CA SER A 61 8.07 3.97 -5.68
C SER A 61 9.42 3.28 -5.85
N LYS A 62 9.95 3.21 -7.08
CA LYS A 62 11.29 2.70 -7.37
C LYS A 62 12.40 3.72 -7.16
N ALA A 63 12.09 5.00 -7.34
CA ALA A 63 13.03 6.09 -7.11
C ALA A 63 13.24 6.36 -5.62
N ASP A 64 12.25 6.03 -4.78
CA ASP A 64 12.27 6.26 -3.35
C ASP A 64 12.51 4.97 -2.54
N PRO A 65 13.74 4.76 -2.01
CA PRO A 65 14.03 3.58 -1.20
C PRO A 65 13.22 3.53 0.10
N GLU A 66 12.74 4.66 0.63
CA GLU A 66 11.92 4.69 1.84
C GLU A 66 10.53 4.13 1.59
N ILE A 67 9.93 4.44 0.43
CA ILE A 67 8.63 3.90 0.03
C ILE A 67 8.72 2.39 -0.20
N GLU A 68 9.77 1.93 -0.88
CA GLU A 68 10.00 0.50 -1.09
C GLU A 68 10.23 -0.24 0.24
N ALA A 69 11.03 0.34 1.14
CA ALA A 69 11.27 -0.21 2.47
C ALA A 69 10.00 -0.21 3.34
N ALA A 70 9.16 0.84 3.28
CA ALA A 70 7.89 0.91 3.99
C ALA A 70 6.91 -0.18 3.50
N ASN A 71 6.80 -0.37 2.18
CA ASN A 71 5.98 -1.43 1.60
C ASN A 71 6.46 -2.83 2.01
N SER A 72 7.78 -3.05 2.00
CA SER A 72 8.39 -4.32 2.41
C SER A 72 8.14 -4.61 3.89
N ARG A 73 8.38 -3.63 4.77
CA ARG A 73 8.08 -3.72 6.22
C ARG A 73 6.60 -4.03 6.46
N TYR A 74 5.69 -3.36 5.74
CA TYR A 74 4.26 -3.63 5.84
C TYR A 74 3.92 -5.08 5.47
N GLN A 75 4.49 -5.63 4.39
CA GLN A 75 4.24 -7.02 3.99
C GLN A 75 4.76 -8.02 5.02
N GLU A 76 5.95 -7.79 5.57
CA GLU A 76 6.51 -8.65 6.63
C GLU A 76 5.64 -8.64 7.88
N GLN A 77 5.26 -7.45 8.36
CA GLN A 77 4.39 -7.30 9.51
C GLN A 77 2.99 -7.89 9.28
N THR A 78 2.47 -7.83 8.05
CA THR A 78 1.19 -8.48 7.70
C THR A 78 1.27 -9.99 7.81
N LYS A 79 2.40 -10.60 7.38
CA LYS A 79 2.64 -12.04 7.53
C LYS A 79 2.74 -12.43 9.00
N GLU A 80 3.45 -11.65 9.80
CA GLU A 80 3.58 -11.87 11.24
C GLU A 80 2.24 -11.76 11.95
N ARG A 81 1.46 -10.70 11.66
CA ARG A 81 0.11 -10.52 12.17
C ARG A 81 -0.76 -11.74 11.88
N LYS A 82 -0.71 -12.25 10.65
CA LYS A 82 -1.47 -13.46 10.27
C LYS A 82 -1.05 -14.67 11.12
N LEU A 83 0.24 -14.88 11.30
CA LEU A 83 0.77 -15.98 12.12
C LEU A 83 0.27 -15.88 13.57
N ILE A 84 0.28 -14.69 14.16
CA ILE A 84 -0.22 -14.45 15.53
C ILE A 84 -1.72 -14.74 15.63
N VAL A 85 -2.52 -14.29 14.65
CA VAL A 85 -3.97 -14.58 14.59
C VAL A 85 -4.22 -16.08 14.51
N ASP A 86 -3.45 -16.79 13.68
CA ASP A 86 -3.55 -18.24 13.53
C ASP A 86 -3.19 -18.96 14.85
N GLN A 87 -2.12 -18.52 15.54
CA GLN A 87 -1.71 -19.03 16.84
C GLN A 87 -2.78 -18.81 17.93
N ILE A 88 -3.35 -17.61 18.03
CA ILE A 88 -4.44 -17.31 18.97
C ILE A 88 -5.64 -18.23 18.71
N SER A 89 -5.98 -18.42 17.43
CA SER A 89 -7.09 -19.28 17.01
C SER A 89 -6.85 -20.75 17.39
N GLU A 90 -5.65 -21.26 17.12
CA GLU A 90 -5.27 -22.64 17.41
C GLU A 90 -5.20 -22.92 18.92
N ILE A 91 -4.50 -22.07 19.68
CA ILE A 91 -4.42 -22.18 21.15
C ILE A 91 -5.81 -22.08 21.77
N GLY A 92 -6.59 -21.08 21.35
CA GLY A 92 -7.95 -20.89 21.84
C GLY A 92 -8.86 -22.09 21.54
N ARG A 93 -8.70 -22.74 20.38
CA ARG A 93 -9.42 -23.98 20.05
C ARG A 93 -8.97 -25.14 20.92
N ALA A 94 -7.66 -25.40 20.98
CA ALA A 94 -7.09 -26.50 21.77
C ALA A 94 -7.42 -26.39 23.26
N MET A 95 -7.55 -25.18 23.79
CA MET A 95 -7.99 -24.97 25.17
C MET A 95 -9.51 -25.16 25.33
N ARG A 96 -10.34 -24.68 24.39
CA ARG A 96 -11.80 -24.90 24.43
C ARG A 96 -12.17 -26.37 24.32
N ASP A 97 -11.42 -27.15 23.55
CA ASP A 97 -11.63 -28.60 23.43
C ASP A 97 -11.39 -29.36 24.75
N LYS A 98 -10.67 -28.74 25.70
CA LYS A 98 -10.47 -29.26 27.06
C LYS A 98 -11.55 -28.82 28.05
N CYS A 99 -12.42 -27.88 27.68
CA CYS A 99 -13.52 -27.45 28.54
C CYS A 99 -14.57 -28.56 28.66
N PRO A 100 -15.22 -28.69 29.83
CA PRO A 100 -16.28 -29.66 30.03
C PRO A 100 -17.48 -29.31 29.13
N ASP A 101 -18.05 -30.31 28.47
CA ASP A 101 -19.32 -30.15 27.77
C ASP A 101 -20.51 -30.06 28.75
N ALA A 102 -21.73 -29.96 28.23
CA ALA A 102 -22.97 -29.90 29.03
C ALA A 102 -23.18 -31.12 29.94
N GLN A 103 -22.46 -32.23 29.69
CA GLN A 103 -22.56 -33.48 30.45
C GLN A 103 -21.39 -33.64 31.44
N GLY A 104 -20.50 -32.64 31.55
CA GLY A 104 -19.33 -32.69 32.43
C GLY A 104 -18.21 -33.59 31.90
N ASN A 105 -18.34 -34.10 30.67
CA ASN A 105 -17.28 -34.89 30.03
C ASN A 105 -16.19 -33.94 29.52
N LYS A 106 -14.93 -34.24 29.87
CA LYS A 106 -13.77 -33.58 29.28
C LYS A 106 -13.53 -34.21 27.90
N GLY A 107 -13.76 -33.45 26.84
CA GLY A 107 -13.38 -33.85 25.48
C GLY A 107 -14.35 -34.83 24.83
N GLY A 108 -15.56 -34.38 24.51
CA GLY A 108 -16.36 -35.02 23.47
C GLY A 108 -15.77 -34.69 22.11
N LYS A 109 -15.21 -35.69 21.41
CA LYS A 109 -14.65 -35.63 20.04
C LYS A 109 -15.63 -35.16 18.94
N ASN A 110 -16.78 -34.57 19.30
CA ASN A 110 -17.93 -34.34 18.44
C ASN A 110 -18.55 -32.94 18.60
N LEU A 111 -17.89 -31.97 19.23
CA LEU A 111 -18.27 -30.58 18.96
C LEU A 111 -17.92 -30.33 17.49
N PRO A 112 -18.88 -29.93 16.62
CA PRO A 112 -18.60 -29.70 15.22
C PRO A 112 -17.45 -28.69 15.14
N SER A 113 -16.28 -29.21 14.77
CA SER A 113 -15.05 -28.45 14.65
C SER A 113 -15.28 -27.53 13.47
N LYS A 114 -15.80 -26.34 13.73
CA LYS A 114 -16.01 -25.34 12.69
C LYS A 114 -14.62 -25.06 12.07
N PRO A 115 -14.45 -25.21 10.75
CA PRO A 115 -13.32 -24.60 10.07
C PRO A 115 -13.46 -23.08 10.23
N ALA A 116 -12.43 -22.42 10.74
CA ALA A 116 -11.53 -21.58 9.93
C ALA A 116 -11.87 -20.09 10.05
N ASP A 117 -10.86 -19.23 9.92
CA ASP A 117 -10.96 -17.96 9.20
C ASP A 117 -12.18 -17.09 9.48
N ILE A 118 -12.40 -16.73 10.75
CA ILE A 118 -13.23 -15.56 11.06
C ILE A 118 -12.25 -14.45 11.42
N PRO A 119 -11.83 -13.60 10.45
CA PRO A 119 -11.22 -12.34 10.81
C PRO A 119 -12.17 -11.62 11.77
N TYR A 120 -11.60 -10.93 12.73
CA TYR A 120 -12.27 -10.20 13.79
C TYR A 120 -13.17 -9.07 13.21
N GLN A 121 -14.25 -9.41 12.52
CA GLN A 121 -15.27 -8.48 12.03
C GLN A 121 -16.56 -9.20 11.60
N GLU A 122 -17.67 -8.62 12.06
CA GLU A 122 -19.03 -8.72 11.55
C GLU A 122 -19.90 -9.92 11.96
N PHE A 123 -20.73 -9.63 12.96
CA PHE A 123 -22.17 -9.89 12.94
C PHE A 123 -22.74 -9.89 11.51
N GLY A 124 -22.84 -11.05 10.85
CA GLY A 124 -23.42 -11.09 9.50
C GLY A 124 -23.53 -12.44 8.82
N SER A 125 -22.67 -13.43 9.13
CA SER A 125 -22.82 -14.75 8.48
C SER A 125 -23.87 -15.60 9.22
N SER A 126 -25.14 -15.51 8.80
CA SER A 126 -26.16 -16.51 9.14
C SER A 126 -25.76 -17.85 8.53
N ARG A 127 -25.02 -18.67 9.27
CA ARG A 127 -24.90 -20.09 8.95
C ARG A 127 -26.17 -20.77 9.42
N ILE A 128 -26.85 -21.47 8.51
CA ILE A 128 -28.02 -22.28 8.80
C ILE A 128 -27.54 -23.53 9.54
N TYR A 129 -27.56 -23.49 10.87
CA TYR A 129 -27.48 -24.71 11.68
C TYR A 129 -28.80 -25.46 11.55
N SER A 130 -28.76 -26.79 11.54
CA SER A 130 -29.98 -27.56 11.75
C SER A 130 -30.54 -27.22 13.14
N GLY A 131 -31.86 -27.26 13.30
CA GLY A 131 -32.50 -26.88 14.57
C GLY A 131 -32.03 -27.72 15.77
N ALA A 132 -31.57 -28.96 15.52
CA ALA A 132 -31.01 -29.84 16.55
C ALA A 132 -29.58 -29.43 16.94
N ASP A 133 -28.72 -29.13 15.97
CA ASP A 133 -27.33 -28.70 16.22
C ASP A 133 -27.31 -27.35 16.97
N LEU A 134 -28.23 -26.44 16.62
CA LEU A 134 -28.34 -25.15 17.29
C LEU A 134 -28.75 -25.31 18.76
N LEU A 135 -29.68 -26.21 19.06
CA LEU A 135 -30.17 -26.46 20.42
C LEU A 135 -29.11 -27.12 21.31
N GLU A 136 -28.32 -28.04 20.76
CA GLU A 136 -27.21 -28.71 21.45
C GLU A 136 -26.02 -27.76 21.66
N TRP A 137 -25.72 -26.92 20.67
CA TRP A 137 -24.77 -25.83 20.80
C TRP A 137 -25.20 -24.84 21.91
N GLN A 138 -26.49 -24.48 21.97
CA GLN A 138 -27.01 -23.57 22.99
C GLN A 138 -26.93 -24.15 24.41
N LYS A 139 -27.19 -25.45 24.58
CA LYS A 139 -27.07 -26.15 25.88
C LYS A 139 -25.64 -26.22 26.39
N THR A 140 -24.68 -26.45 25.50
CA THR A 140 -23.24 -26.48 25.84
C THR A 140 -22.70 -25.09 26.12
N HIS A 141 -23.09 -24.08 25.34
CA HIS A 141 -22.59 -22.70 25.49
C HIS A 141 -23.23 -21.94 26.65
N ASN A 142 -24.39 -22.38 27.15
CA ASN A 142 -25.03 -21.81 28.35
C ASN A 142 -24.65 -22.56 29.65
N ASN A 143 -23.78 -23.57 29.60
CA ASN A 143 -23.30 -24.24 30.80
C ASN A 143 -22.36 -23.30 31.59
N PRO A 144 -22.65 -22.97 32.86
CA PRO A 144 -21.79 -22.08 33.66
C PRO A 144 -20.36 -22.60 33.81
N ALA A 145 -20.15 -23.92 33.90
CA ALA A 145 -18.82 -24.50 34.00
C ALA A 145 -18.02 -24.37 32.69
N TYR A 146 -18.69 -24.48 31.54
CA TYR A 146 -18.09 -24.20 30.23
C TYR A 146 -17.74 -22.71 30.11
N LEU A 147 -18.66 -21.81 30.47
CA LEU A 147 -18.42 -20.37 30.44
C LEU A 147 -17.27 -19.95 31.36
N GLU A 148 -17.18 -20.51 32.56
CA GLU A 148 -16.06 -20.26 33.48
C GLU A 148 -14.73 -20.78 32.90
N CYS A 149 -14.74 -21.96 32.27
CA CYS A 149 -13.57 -22.49 31.57
C CYS A 149 -13.13 -21.56 30.43
N VAL A 150 -14.06 -21.12 29.57
CA VAL A 150 -13.78 -20.18 28.48
C VAL A 150 -13.29 -18.83 29.02
N LYS A 151 -13.79 -18.38 30.16
CA LYS A 151 -13.30 -17.17 30.82
C LYS A 151 -11.83 -17.31 31.22
N LYS A 152 -11.44 -18.43 31.84
CA LYS A 152 -10.04 -18.72 32.20
C LYS A 152 -9.11 -18.78 30.99
N ILE A 153 -9.61 -19.24 29.83
CA ILE A 153 -8.84 -19.20 28.57
C ILE A 153 -8.50 -17.76 28.17
N LYS A 154 -9.44 -16.81 28.34
CA LYS A 154 -9.17 -15.40 28.04
C LYS A 154 -8.18 -14.76 29.02
N GLU A 155 -8.02 -15.35 30.19
CA GLU A 155 -7.07 -14.93 31.23
C GLU A 155 -5.71 -15.63 31.08
N ASP A 156 -5.52 -16.47 30.05
CA ASP A 156 -4.27 -17.15 29.79
C ASP A 156 -3.15 -16.14 29.43
N PRO A 157 -2.00 -16.14 30.15
CA PRO A 157 -0.94 -15.16 29.94
C PRO A 157 -0.38 -15.13 28.51
N LEU A 158 -0.30 -16.29 27.84
CA LEU A 158 0.22 -16.37 26.48
C LEU A 158 -0.79 -15.79 25.48
N LEU A 159 -2.08 -16.07 25.65
CA LEU A 159 -3.11 -15.45 24.81
C LEU A 159 -3.19 -13.94 24.99
N ILE A 160 -3.01 -13.43 26.21
CA ILE A 160 -2.95 -11.99 26.49
C ILE A 160 -1.73 -11.35 25.81
N ASP A 161 -0.55 -11.97 25.91
CA ASP A 161 0.67 -11.48 25.27
C ASP A 161 0.52 -11.41 23.74
N LEU A 162 0.00 -12.49 23.13
CA LEU A 162 -0.26 -12.53 21.69
C LEU A 162 -1.31 -11.50 21.26
N GLN A 163 -2.38 -11.29 22.04
CA GLN A 163 -3.37 -10.25 21.78
C GLN A 163 -2.78 -8.84 21.89
N THR A 164 -1.95 -8.59 22.90
CA THR A 164 -1.25 -7.31 23.08
C THR A 164 -0.33 -7.03 21.89
N ARG A 165 0.42 -8.03 21.43
CA ARG A 165 1.22 -7.94 20.20
C ARG A 165 0.35 -7.73 18.95
N LEU A 166 -0.88 -8.23 18.93
CA LEU A 166 -1.81 -7.99 17.82
C LEU A 166 -2.25 -6.52 17.75
N GLU A 167 -2.45 -5.88 18.90
CA GLU A 167 -2.85 -4.46 18.98
C GLU A 167 -1.77 -3.51 18.45
N THR A 168 -0.49 -3.85 18.56
CA THR A 168 0.60 -3.02 18.04
C THR A 168 0.56 -2.88 16.51
N PHE A 169 -0.05 -3.82 15.79
CA PHE A 169 -0.24 -3.71 14.33
C PHE A 169 -1.31 -2.69 13.94
N GLY A 170 -2.09 -2.15 14.87
CA GLY A 170 -3.07 -1.09 14.57
C GLY A 170 -2.44 0.20 14.05
N ASN A 171 -1.20 0.50 14.47
CA ASN A 171 -0.46 1.67 14.00
C ASN A 171 0.10 1.49 12.59
N LEU A 172 0.49 0.26 12.22
CA LEU A 172 0.99 -0.08 10.88
C LEU A 172 -0.03 0.29 9.79
N GLU A 173 -1.31 -0.03 9.97
CA GLU A 173 -2.33 0.24 8.96
C GLU A 173 -2.56 1.74 8.77
N ARG A 174 -2.44 2.53 9.86
CA ARG A 174 -2.53 3.99 9.78
C ARG A 174 -1.33 4.57 9.04
N GLU A 175 -0.13 4.13 9.37
CA GLU A 175 1.11 4.56 8.72
C GLU A 175 1.09 4.25 7.22
N LYS A 176 0.73 3.02 6.85
CA LYS A 176 0.54 2.64 5.44
C LYS A 176 -0.48 3.55 4.75
N SER A 177 -1.64 3.78 5.37
CA SER A 177 -2.67 4.63 4.75
C SER A 177 -2.16 6.05 4.53
N GLN A 178 -1.36 6.60 5.45
CA GLN A 178 -0.74 7.92 5.30
C GLN A 178 0.28 7.92 4.15
N ASN A 179 1.17 6.93 4.09
CA ASN A 179 2.16 6.80 3.03
C ASN A 179 1.51 6.63 1.64
N GLU A 180 0.45 5.81 1.54
CA GLU A 180 -0.30 5.63 0.29
C GLU A 180 -0.99 6.91 -0.18
N ARG A 181 -1.51 7.73 0.75
CA ARG A 181 -2.09 9.05 0.43
C ARG A 181 -1.03 10.01 -0.09
N GLN A 182 0.10 10.10 0.60
CA GLN A 182 1.22 10.96 0.19
C GLN A 182 1.75 10.54 -1.19
N LEU A 183 1.95 9.24 -1.43
CA LEU A 183 2.37 8.72 -2.73
C LEU A 183 1.34 9.06 -3.82
N ARG A 184 0.03 8.98 -3.52
CA ARG A 184 -1.03 9.34 -4.48
C ARG A 184 -0.97 10.83 -4.83
N GLU A 185 -0.88 11.71 -3.85
CA GLU A 185 -0.76 13.16 -4.05
C GLU A 185 0.50 13.53 -4.85
N LEU A 186 1.63 12.89 -4.52
CA LEU A 186 2.88 13.05 -5.25
C LEU A 186 2.75 12.56 -6.69
N THR A 187 2.11 11.41 -6.90
CA THR A 187 1.86 10.84 -8.23
C THR A 187 1.00 11.78 -9.08
N GLU A 188 -0.11 12.29 -8.54
CA GLU A 188 -1.01 13.19 -9.26
C GLU A 188 -0.35 14.51 -9.62
N SER A 189 0.38 15.11 -8.68
CA SER A 189 1.10 16.37 -8.92
C SER A 189 2.22 16.20 -9.95
N THR A 190 2.95 15.08 -9.90
CA THR A 190 4.03 14.73 -10.83
C THR A 190 3.49 14.46 -12.22
N LEU A 191 2.43 13.65 -12.33
CA LEU A 191 1.76 13.37 -13.60
C LEU A 191 1.26 14.66 -14.26
N THR A 192 0.63 15.55 -13.48
CA THR A 192 0.14 16.84 -13.98
C THR A 192 1.26 17.68 -14.57
N LYS A 193 2.42 17.74 -13.89
CA LYS A 193 3.61 18.44 -14.40
C LYS A 193 4.13 17.81 -15.69
N LEU A 194 4.30 16.49 -15.72
CA LEU A 194 4.84 15.76 -16.87
C LEU A 194 3.95 15.91 -18.11
N VAL A 195 2.63 15.74 -17.94
CA VAL A 195 1.64 15.93 -19.01
C VAL A 195 1.65 17.39 -19.50
N GLY A 196 1.74 18.36 -18.59
CA GLY A 196 1.83 19.78 -18.93
C GLY A 196 3.09 20.11 -19.73
N THR A 197 4.25 19.65 -19.29
CA THR A 197 5.53 19.83 -20.00
C THR A 197 5.50 19.18 -21.37
N TYR A 198 5.05 17.92 -21.47
CA TYR A 198 4.90 17.23 -22.74
C TYR A 198 3.95 17.97 -23.69
N GLY A 199 2.80 18.43 -23.16
CA GLY A 199 1.82 19.24 -23.88
C GLY A 199 2.43 20.49 -24.51
N GLN A 200 3.17 21.27 -23.71
CA GLN A 200 3.85 22.48 -24.16
C GLN A 200 4.91 22.20 -25.22
N HIS A 201 5.72 21.16 -25.04
CA HIS A 201 6.80 20.80 -25.96
C HIS A 201 6.29 20.35 -27.33
N HIS A 202 5.13 19.67 -27.37
CA HIS A 202 4.54 19.13 -28.60
C HIS A 202 3.44 20.02 -29.19
N GLY A 203 3.18 21.18 -28.56
CA GLY A 203 2.19 22.17 -29.04
C GLY A 203 0.74 21.70 -28.92
N TYR A 204 0.44 20.82 -27.95
CA TYR A 204 -0.93 20.45 -27.62
C TYR A 204 -1.58 21.56 -26.80
N GLN A 205 -2.74 22.03 -27.24
CA GLN A 205 -3.50 23.07 -26.54
C GLN A 205 -4.42 22.48 -25.48
N LEU A 206 -4.82 21.22 -25.66
CA LEU A 206 -5.68 20.50 -24.72
C LEU A 206 -5.32 19.00 -24.74
N ILE A 207 -5.10 18.44 -23.56
CA ILE A 207 -4.94 17.00 -23.34
C ILE A 207 -6.10 16.55 -22.45
N ILE A 208 -6.89 15.61 -22.95
CA ILE A 208 -8.13 15.14 -22.31
C ILE A 208 -7.91 13.72 -21.79
N ASN A 209 -8.51 13.40 -20.65
CA ASN A 209 -8.52 12.05 -20.12
C ASN A 209 -9.52 11.17 -20.88
N ASP A 210 -9.08 10.01 -21.39
CA ASP A 210 -9.85 9.08 -22.24
C ASP A 210 -11.14 8.55 -21.58
N ARG A 211 -11.24 8.59 -20.24
CA ARG A 211 -12.44 8.16 -19.51
C ARG A 211 -13.56 9.18 -19.48
N ASP A 212 -13.23 10.46 -19.60
CA ASP A 212 -14.25 11.49 -19.55
C ASP A 212 -14.90 11.50 -20.92
N GLN A 213 -16.14 10.98 -21.03
CA GLN A 213 -17.04 11.04 -22.19
C GLN A 213 -17.38 12.48 -22.65
N SER A 214 -16.50 13.43 -22.33
CA SER A 214 -16.54 14.86 -22.53
C SER A 214 -16.37 15.27 -24.00
N ILE A 215 -15.84 14.40 -24.87
CA ILE A 215 -15.73 14.70 -26.30
C ILE A 215 -17.02 14.28 -27.00
N VAL A 216 -18.06 15.11 -26.86
CA VAL A 216 -19.36 14.91 -27.53
C VAL A 216 -19.24 15.09 -29.05
N HIS A 217 -18.35 15.98 -29.51
CA HIS A 217 -18.12 16.22 -30.94
C HIS A 217 -16.75 16.88 -31.20
N ASN A 218 -15.93 16.25 -32.04
CA ASN A 218 -14.74 16.87 -32.64
C ASN A 218 -14.94 16.94 -34.16
N GLN A 219 -15.12 18.15 -34.70
CA GLN A 219 -15.36 18.38 -36.13
C GLN A 219 -14.20 17.88 -37.01
N SER A 220 -12.96 17.95 -36.52
CA SER A 220 -11.79 17.47 -37.28
C SER A 220 -11.62 15.96 -37.18
N LYS A 221 -12.30 15.26 -36.24
CA LYS A 221 -12.14 13.84 -35.91
C LYS A 221 -10.71 13.37 -35.62
N VAL A 222 -9.73 14.27 -35.57
CA VAL A 222 -8.35 13.94 -35.24
C VAL A 222 -8.16 14.23 -33.77
N VAL A 223 -8.41 13.20 -32.95
CA VAL A 223 -7.92 13.15 -31.57
C VAL A 223 -6.77 12.16 -31.57
N LEU A 224 -5.58 12.65 -31.26
CA LEU A 224 -4.41 11.78 -31.19
C LEU A 224 -4.34 11.17 -29.79
N ASP A 225 -4.36 9.84 -29.69
CA ASP A 225 -3.99 9.17 -28.45
C ASP A 225 -2.46 9.24 -28.30
N ILE A 226 -2.01 9.97 -27.28
CA ILE A 226 -0.57 10.18 -26.99
C ILE A 226 -0.13 9.37 -25.78
N THR A 227 -0.93 8.40 -25.32
CA THR A 227 -0.65 7.61 -24.11
C THR A 227 0.69 6.90 -24.21
N ALA A 228 0.99 6.26 -25.34
CA ALA A 228 2.24 5.53 -25.54
C ALA A 228 3.45 6.46 -25.50
N ASP A 229 3.40 7.57 -26.24
CA ASP A 229 4.49 8.55 -26.28
C ASP A 229 4.75 9.18 -24.89
N LEU A 230 3.68 9.44 -24.13
CA LEU A 230 3.80 9.93 -22.75
C LEU A 230 4.39 8.90 -21.80
N LEU A 231 4.07 7.61 -21.95
CA LEU A 231 4.71 6.54 -21.16
C LEU A 231 6.21 6.49 -21.43
N ASP A 232 6.60 6.58 -22.71
CA ASP A 232 8.01 6.63 -23.11
C ASP A 232 8.69 7.88 -22.54
N PHE A 233 8.05 9.04 -22.61
CA PHE A 233 8.54 10.29 -22.02
C PHE A 233 8.74 10.16 -20.51
N ILE A 234 7.74 9.65 -19.77
CA ILE A 234 7.81 9.44 -18.31
C ILE A 234 8.97 8.52 -17.94
N SER A 235 9.23 7.46 -18.73
CA SER A 235 10.31 6.51 -18.46
C SER A 235 11.72 7.12 -18.58
N GLN A 236 11.86 8.22 -19.30
CA GLN A 236 13.13 8.90 -19.54
C GLN A 236 13.40 10.06 -18.56
N GLN A 237 12.40 10.46 -17.78
CA GLN A 237 12.53 11.58 -16.84
C GLN A 237 13.06 11.11 -15.48
N PRO A 238 14.10 11.76 -14.93
CA PRO A 238 14.48 11.52 -13.54
C PRO A 238 13.38 12.06 -12.63
N LEU A 239 12.64 11.16 -11.99
CA LEU A 239 11.64 11.55 -10.99
C LEU A 239 12.36 11.89 -9.69
N ALA A 240 12.38 13.18 -9.35
CA ALA A 240 12.89 13.63 -8.06
C ALA A 240 11.94 13.14 -6.96
N THR A 241 12.48 12.42 -5.99
CA THR A 241 11.77 12.15 -4.74
C THR A 241 11.77 13.44 -3.91
N PRO A 242 10.64 13.79 -3.26
CA PRO A 242 10.65 14.86 -2.28
C PRO A 242 11.66 14.51 -1.17
N PRO A 243 12.35 15.51 -0.58
CA PRO A 243 13.21 15.24 0.57
C PRO A 243 12.41 14.55 1.67
N PRO A 244 13.02 13.63 2.44
CA PRO A 244 12.35 12.95 3.54
C PRO A 244 11.67 13.99 4.42
N ALA A 245 10.42 13.74 4.79
CA ALA A 245 9.67 14.62 5.67
C ALA A 245 10.48 14.76 6.97
N SER A 246 11.16 15.91 7.12
CA SER A 246 11.97 16.27 8.29
C SER A 246 11.27 15.78 9.54
N ASP A 247 11.96 14.90 10.28
CA ASP A 247 11.49 14.22 11.49
C ASP A 247 10.50 15.09 12.26
N ALA A 248 9.24 14.68 12.27
CA ALA A 248 8.27 15.26 13.19
C ALA A 248 8.86 15.12 14.60
N PRO A 249 8.86 16.18 15.42
CA PRO A 249 9.57 16.17 16.69
C PRO A 249 9.07 15.00 17.53
N ASP A 250 10.05 14.21 17.94
CA ASP A 250 9.97 13.16 18.95
C ASP A 250 9.04 13.65 20.07
N VAL A 251 7.83 13.09 20.13
CA VAL A 251 6.91 13.37 21.22
C VAL A 251 7.54 12.72 22.43
N ALA A 252 8.34 13.52 23.13
CA ALA A 252 9.00 13.16 24.37
C ALA A 252 7.98 12.45 25.26
N GLU A 253 8.27 11.18 25.56
CA GLU A 253 7.65 10.44 26.65
C GLU A 253 7.67 11.34 27.90
N GLY A 254 6.49 11.82 28.28
CA GLY A 254 6.29 12.51 29.54
C GLY A 254 6.62 11.55 30.68
N GLN A 255 7.64 11.92 31.46
CA GLN A 255 7.86 11.43 32.82
C GLN A 255 6.73 11.90 33.75
#